data_AF-P46517-F1
#
_entry.id   AF-P46517-F1
#
_cell.length_a   1.000
_cell.length_b   1.000
_cell.length_c   1.000
_cell.angle_alpha   90.00
_cell.angle_beta   90.00
_cell.angle_gamma   90.00
#
_symmetry.space_group_name_H-M   'P 1'
#
loop_
_entity.id
_entity.type
_entity.pdbx_description
1 polymer ?
#
loop_
_entity_poly.entity_id
_entity_poly.type
_entity_poly.pdbx_seq_one_letter_code
_entity_poly.pdbx_strand_id
1 'polypeptide(L)'
;MASGQESRKELDRKAREGETVVPGGTGGKSVEAQEHLAEGRSRGGQTRREQLGQQGYSEMGKKGGLSTTDESGGERAAREGVTIDESKFTK
;
A
#
# COMPACT_ATOMS: atom_id res chain seq x y z
N MET A 1 6.70 32.39 -15.81
CA MET A 1 5.85 31.36 -16.45
C MET A 1 6.64 30.23 -17.11
N ALA A 2 7.80 30.47 -17.74
CA ALA A 2 8.58 29.42 -18.40
C ALA A 2 9.20 28.36 -17.46
N SER A 3 9.61 28.73 -16.23
CA SER A 3 10.35 27.84 -15.33
C SER A 3 9.59 26.59 -14.88
N GLY A 4 8.31 26.74 -14.48
CA GLY A 4 7.51 25.60 -14.01
C GLY A 4 7.20 24.58 -15.11
N GLN A 5 7.02 25.05 -16.35
CA GLN A 5 6.79 24.17 -17.50
C GLN A 5 8.06 23.40 -17.91
N GLU A 6 9.22 24.06 -17.89
CA GLU A 6 10.52 23.41 -18.14
C GLU A 6 10.80 22.32 -17.08
N SER A 7 10.55 22.62 -15.80
CA SER A 7 10.66 21.63 -14.72
C SER A 7 9.67 20.46 -14.93
N ARG A 8 8.41 20.72 -15.32
CA ARG A 8 7.44 19.66 -15.57
C ARG A 8 7.84 18.78 -16.76
N LYS A 9 8.38 19.36 -17.84
CA LYS A 9 8.91 18.59 -18.98
C LYS A 9 10.10 17.70 -18.59
N GLU A 10 11.01 18.18 -17.76
CA GLU A 10 12.12 17.36 -17.25
C GLU A 10 11.61 16.20 -16.41
N LEU A 11 10.65 16.46 -15.51
CA LEU A 11 10.01 15.43 -14.70
C LEU A 11 9.23 14.42 -15.57
N ASP A 12 8.55 14.89 -16.61
CA ASP A 12 7.88 14.01 -17.58
C ASP A 12 8.87 13.13 -18.34
N ARG A 13 10.05 13.66 -18.69
CA ARG A 13 11.12 12.85 -19.30
C ARG A 13 11.59 11.75 -18.35
N LYS A 14 11.89 12.10 -17.09
CA LYS A 14 12.28 11.12 -16.04
C LYS A 14 11.20 10.06 -15.82
N ALA A 15 9.94 10.47 -15.75
CA ALA A 15 8.79 9.56 -15.62
C ALA A 15 8.68 8.58 -16.80
N ARG A 16 8.94 9.04 -18.04
CA ARG A 16 8.98 8.17 -19.23
C ARG A 16 10.14 7.19 -19.19
N GLU A 17 11.28 7.60 -18.64
CA GLU A 17 12.46 6.75 -18.42
C GLU A 17 12.25 5.74 -17.27
N GLY A 18 11.09 5.78 -16.60
CA GLY A 18 10.68 4.83 -15.55
C GLY A 18 10.99 5.30 -14.13
N GLU A 19 11.54 6.51 -13.96
CA GLU A 19 11.82 7.10 -12.66
C GLU A 19 10.51 7.51 -11.96
N THR A 20 10.44 7.30 -10.64
CA THR A 20 9.33 7.80 -9.84
C THR A 20 9.60 9.25 -9.43
N VAL A 21 8.85 10.19 -10.02
CA VAL A 21 8.92 11.63 -9.72
C VAL A 21 7.78 12.09 -8.81
N VAL A 22 6.71 11.30 -8.65
CA VAL A 22 5.64 11.51 -7.69
C VAL A 22 5.58 10.32 -6.70
N PRO A 23 5.78 10.54 -5.39
CA PRO A 23 5.70 9.49 -4.39
C PRO A 23 4.36 8.73 -4.44
N GLY A 24 4.40 7.41 -4.39
CA GLY A 24 3.22 6.56 -4.52
C GLY A 24 2.69 6.44 -5.96
N GLY A 25 3.26 7.16 -6.93
CA GLY A 25 2.86 7.14 -8.33
C GLY A 25 3.66 6.19 -9.23
N THR A 26 4.54 5.35 -8.66
CA THR A 26 5.40 4.43 -9.41
C THR A 26 4.62 3.62 -10.46
N GLY A 27 5.11 3.62 -11.69
CA GLY A 27 4.52 2.97 -12.86
C GLY A 27 3.90 3.92 -13.88
N GLY A 28 3.65 5.19 -13.52
CA GLY A 28 3.17 6.20 -14.45
C GLY A 28 4.28 6.72 -15.37
N LYS A 29 3.99 6.83 -16.68
CA LYS A 29 4.93 7.28 -17.73
C LYS A 29 4.91 8.80 -17.99
N SER A 30 4.31 9.56 -17.08
CA SER A 30 4.26 11.02 -17.06
C SER A 30 4.02 11.46 -15.63
N VAL A 31 4.32 12.72 -15.31
CA VAL A 31 4.00 13.30 -13.99
C VAL A 31 2.53 13.12 -13.68
N GLU A 32 1.66 13.47 -14.62
CA GLU A 32 0.20 13.35 -14.48
C GLU A 32 -0.25 11.90 -14.25
N ALA A 33 0.32 10.93 -14.97
CA ALA A 33 0.00 9.52 -14.74
C ALA A 33 0.43 9.06 -13.35
N GLN A 34 1.59 9.53 -12.87
CA GLN A 34 2.04 9.23 -11.51
C GLN A 34 1.16 9.92 -10.45
N GLU A 35 0.71 11.16 -10.70
CA GLU A 35 -0.26 11.88 -9.84
C GLU A 35 -1.58 11.08 -9.71
N HIS A 36 -2.17 10.65 -10.83
CA HIS A 36 -3.39 9.84 -10.82
C HIS A 36 -3.22 8.48 -10.12
N LEU A 37 -2.08 7.82 -10.31
CA LEU A 37 -1.78 6.55 -9.61
C LEU A 37 -1.61 6.76 -8.10
N ALA A 38 -0.90 7.82 -7.69
CA ALA A 38 -0.72 8.17 -6.28
C ALA A 38 -2.06 8.48 -5.62
N GLU A 39 -2.90 9.27 -6.28
CA GLU A 39 -4.24 9.58 -5.80
C GLU A 39 -5.13 8.33 -5.70
N GLY A 40 -5.15 7.49 -6.73
CA GLY A 40 -5.90 6.23 -6.73
C GLY A 40 -5.46 5.27 -5.62
N ARG A 41 -4.14 5.14 -5.40
CA ARG A 41 -3.58 4.32 -4.30
C ARG A 41 -3.90 4.89 -2.92
N SER A 42 -3.84 6.22 -2.77
CA SER A 42 -4.22 6.90 -1.52
C SER A 42 -5.69 6.62 -1.18
N ARG A 43 -6.59 6.85 -2.14
CA ARG A 43 -8.03 6.56 -2.01
C ARG A 43 -8.27 5.08 -1.68
N GLY A 44 -7.62 4.16 -2.41
CA GLY A 44 -7.72 2.73 -2.15
C GLY A 44 -7.25 2.33 -0.74
N GLY A 45 -6.16 2.95 -0.25
CA GLY A 45 -5.67 2.77 1.11
C GLY A 45 -6.64 3.30 2.17
N GLN A 46 -7.26 4.46 1.94
CA GLN A 46 -8.30 5.01 2.81
C GLN A 46 -9.52 4.10 2.88
N THR A 47 -10.02 3.63 1.72
CA THR A 47 -11.13 2.67 1.66
C THR A 47 -10.80 1.37 2.39
N ARG A 48 -9.58 0.82 2.20
CA ARG A 48 -9.16 -0.40 2.91
C ARG A 48 -9.08 -0.15 4.42
N ARG A 49 -8.61 1.02 4.85
CA ARG A 49 -8.58 1.42 6.26
C ARG A 49 -9.98 1.51 6.86
N GLU A 50 -10.96 2.03 6.12
CA GLU A 50 -12.36 2.10 6.54
C GLU A 50 -13.00 0.72 6.65
N GLN A 51 -12.72 -0.18 5.68
CA GLN A 51 -13.23 -1.56 5.70
C GLN A 51 -12.68 -2.39 6.86
N LEU A 52 -11.38 -2.25 7.15
CA LEU A 52 -10.72 -3.01 8.22
C LEU A 52 -10.96 -2.40 9.61
N GLY A 53 -11.00 -1.07 9.69
CA GLY A 53 -10.95 -0.35 10.94
C GLY A 53 -9.70 -0.69 11.76
N GLN A 54 -9.68 -0.26 13.03
CA GLN A 54 -8.58 -0.56 13.94
C GLN A 54 -8.46 -2.06 14.24
N GLN A 55 -9.61 -2.74 14.40
CA GLN A 55 -9.66 -4.17 14.73
C GLN A 55 -9.02 -5.03 13.65
N GLY A 56 -9.34 -4.81 12.36
CA GLY A 56 -8.77 -5.60 11.27
C GLY A 56 -7.23 -5.50 11.19
N TYR A 57 -6.67 -4.31 11.43
CA TYR A 57 -5.21 -4.16 11.52
C TYR A 57 -4.62 -4.78 12.79
N SER A 58 -5.33 -4.69 13.93
CA SER A 58 -4.91 -5.31 15.20
C SER A 58 -4.84 -6.83 15.07
N GLU A 59 -5.85 -7.47 14.49
CA GLU A 59 -5.88 -8.91 14.27
C GLU A 59 -4.80 -9.36 13.27
N MET A 60 -4.58 -8.60 12.19
CA MET A 60 -3.49 -8.88 11.24
C MET A 60 -2.11 -8.73 11.90
N GLY A 61 -1.94 -7.73 12.76
CA GLY A 61 -0.72 -7.55 13.56
C GLY A 61 -0.49 -8.67 14.56
N LYS A 62 -1.56 -9.12 15.25
CA LYS A 62 -1.54 -10.28 16.14
C LYS A 62 -1.13 -11.55 15.41
N LYS A 63 -1.70 -11.80 14.22
CA LYS A 63 -1.29 -12.91 13.36
C LYS A 63 0.18 -12.80 12.95
N GLY A 64 0.60 -11.63 12.49
CA GLY A 64 1.99 -11.38 12.11
C GLY A 64 2.97 -11.64 13.26
N GLY A 65 2.68 -11.14 14.46
CA GLY A 65 3.53 -11.28 15.65
C GLY A 65 3.64 -12.71 16.20
N LEU A 66 2.72 -13.61 15.83
CA LEU A 66 2.83 -15.04 16.15
C LEU A 66 3.70 -15.81 15.15
N SER A 67 3.99 -15.24 13.97
CA SER A 67 4.79 -15.91 12.96
C SER A 67 6.24 -16.08 13.42
N THR A 68 6.84 -17.21 13.08
CA THR A 68 8.25 -17.52 13.31
C THR A 68 8.91 -17.90 11.98
N THR A 69 10.19 -18.28 12.00
CA THR A 69 10.87 -18.79 10.80
C THR A 69 10.24 -20.10 10.31
N ASP A 70 9.79 -20.95 11.22
CA ASP A 70 9.36 -22.33 10.94
C ASP A 70 7.83 -22.49 10.87
N GLU A 71 7.08 -21.64 11.59
CA GLU A 71 5.62 -21.70 11.67
C GLU A 71 4.98 -20.37 11.26
N SER A 72 3.91 -20.43 10.48
CA SER A 72 3.08 -19.26 10.22
C SER A 72 2.30 -18.84 11.46
N GLY A 73 1.99 -17.56 11.60
CA GLY A 73 1.23 -17.06 12.74
C GLY A 73 -0.18 -17.65 12.85
N GLY A 74 -0.77 -18.11 11.74
CA GLY A 74 -2.05 -18.82 11.75
C GLY A 74 -1.94 -20.24 12.33
N GLU A 75 -0.92 -20.99 11.95
CA GLU A 75 -0.66 -22.34 12.49
C GLU A 75 -0.37 -22.28 13.99
N ARG A 76 0.48 -21.33 14.41
CA ARG A 76 0.79 -21.13 15.82
C ARG A 76 -0.45 -20.71 16.62
N ALA A 77 -1.25 -19.79 16.08
CA ALA A 77 -2.50 -19.37 16.72
C ALA A 77 -3.44 -20.56 16.94
N ALA A 78 -3.59 -21.44 15.95
CA ALA A 78 -4.38 -22.66 16.08
C ALA A 78 -3.82 -23.62 17.14
N ARG A 79 -2.50 -23.84 17.17
CA ARG A 79 -1.82 -24.69 18.16
C ARG A 79 -1.94 -24.16 19.59
N GLU A 80 -1.87 -22.84 19.76
CA GLU A 80 -1.93 -22.18 21.07
C GLU A 80 -3.36 -21.81 21.49
N GLY A 81 -4.38 -22.10 20.67
CA GLY A 81 -5.77 -21.77 20.96
C GLY A 81 -6.06 -20.27 20.94
N VAL A 82 -5.21 -19.48 20.27
CA VAL A 82 -5.39 -18.04 20.10
C VAL A 82 -6.36 -17.79 18.96
N THR A 83 -7.55 -17.28 19.26
CA THR A 83 -8.50 -16.85 18.22
C THR A 83 -7.97 -15.60 17.52
N ILE A 84 -7.97 -15.61 16.19
CA ILE A 84 -7.71 -14.46 15.32
C ILE A 84 -8.93 -14.29 14.43
N ASP A 85 -9.54 -13.11 14.45
CA ASP A 85 -10.64 -12.81 13.54
C ASP A 85 -10.08 -12.36 12.18
N GLU A 86 -10.18 -13.24 11.19
CA GLU A 86 -9.74 -12.97 9.82
C GLU A 86 -10.86 -12.42 8.92
N SER A 87 -12.11 -12.39 9.40
CA SER A 87 -13.31 -12.09 8.60
C SER A 87 -13.28 -10.71 7.93
N LYS A 88 -12.47 -9.79 8.44
CA LYS A 88 -12.31 -8.43 7.89
C LYS A 88 -11.34 -8.36 6.72
N PHE A 89 -10.38 -9.28 6.60
CA PHE A 89 -9.33 -9.21 5.59
C PHE A 89 -9.24 -10.42 4.66
N THR A 90 -9.96 -11.51 4.94
CA THR A 90 -10.27 -12.56 3.97
C THR A 90 -11.56 -12.23 3.20
N LYS A 91 -11.76 -12.88 2.05
CA LYS A 91 -12.97 -12.73 1.22
C LYS A 91 -13.95 -13.84 1.51
#